data_AF-A0A4Y8Y3Q1-F1
#
_entry.id   AF-A0A4Y8Y3Q1-F1
#
_cell.length_a   1.000
_cell.length_b   1.000
_cell.length_c   1.000
_cell.angle_alpha   90.00
_cell.angle_beta   90.00
_cell.angle_gamma   90.00
#
_symmetry.space_group_name_H-M   'P 1'
#
loop_
_entity.id
_entity.type
_entity.pdbx_description
1 polymer ?
#
loop_
_entity_poly.entity_id
_entity_poly.type
_entity_poly.pdbx_seq_one_letter_code
_entity_poly.pdbx_strand_id
1 'polypeptide(L)'
;MFGIGELAIILIVVILLLGAKRLPDLARSAGKSARILKSEARAMKADSASASGPDAVPGAQYSVRPGEPMRDAGPTTPRDPEGRPPTAP
;
A
#
# COMPACT_ATOMS: atom_id res chain seq x y z
N MET A 1 -23.45 32.44 -15.63
CA MET A 1 -22.26 31.62 -15.94
C MET A 1 -21.75 31.10 -14.61
N PHE A 2 -22.34 30.01 -14.13
CA PHE A 2 -21.95 29.41 -12.86
C PHE A 2 -20.59 28.75 -13.07
N GLY A 3 -19.57 29.20 -12.35
CA GLY A 3 -18.18 28.89 -12.62
C GLY A 3 -17.49 28.14 -11.49
N ILE A 4 -16.16 28.16 -11.55
CA ILE A 4 -15.28 27.63 -10.49
C ILE A 4 -15.56 28.31 -9.14
N GLY A 5 -16.04 29.56 -9.15
CA GLY A 5 -16.42 30.33 -7.96
C GLY A 5 -17.58 29.72 -7.18
N GLU A 6 -18.72 29.42 -7.82
CA GLU A 6 -19.83 28.76 -7.11
C GLU A 6 -19.46 27.36 -6.64
N LEU A 7 -18.69 26.61 -7.44
CA LEU A 7 -18.24 25.28 -7.03
C LEU A 7 -17.33 25.35 -5.79
N ALA A 8 -16.46 26.35 -5.71
CA ALA A 8 -15.62 26.59 -4.54
C ALA A 8 -16.46 26.92 -3.29
N ILE A 9 -17.50 27.75 -3.42
CA ILE A 9 -18.41 28.08 -2.31
C ILE A 9 -19.14 26.83 -1.81
N ILE A 10 -19.69 26.02 -2.72
CA ILE A 10 -20.38 24.76 -2.35
C ILE A 10 -19.40 23.82 -1.65
N LEU A 11 -18.17 23.69 -2.18
CA LEU A 11 -17.15 22.84 -1.58
C LEU A 11 -16.81 23.29 -0.15
N ILE A 12 -16.67 24.60 0.09
CA ILE A 12 -16.44 25.15 1.43
C ILE A 12 -17.59 24.79 2.37
N VAL A 13 -18.84 24.92 1.93
CA VAL A 13 -20.02 24.54 2.74
C VAL A 13 -20.00 23.05 3.07
N VAL A 14 -19.69 22.18 2.11
CA VAL A 14 -19.55 20.74 2.36
C VAL A 14 -18.42 20.45 3.36
N ILE A 15 -17.27 21.12 3.26
CA ILE A 15 -16.17 20.97 4.21
C ILE A 15 -16.57 21.41 5.62
N LEU A 16 -17.37 22.48 5.75
CA LEU A 16 -17.88 22.94 7.04
C LEU A 16 -18.84 21.92 7.66
N LEU A 17 -19.73 21.32 6.87
CA LEU A 17 -20.67 20.30 7.33
C LEU A 17 -19.99 18.97 7.69
N LEU A 18 -19.04 18.52 6.86
CA LEU A 18 -18.29 17.29 7.11
C LEU A 18 -17.20 17.48 8.18
N GLY A 19 -16.70 18.71 8.35
CA GLY A 19 -15.59 19.06 9.22
C GLY A 19 -14.23 18.89 8.53
N ALA A 20 -13.33 19.84 8.78
CA ALA A 20 -11.99 19.91 8.16
C ALA A 20 -11.12 18.66 8.41
N LYS A 21 -11.38 17.90 9.48
CA LYS A 21 -10.68 16.63 9.77
C LYS A 21 -11.25 15.41 9.02
N ARG A 22 -12.50 15.45 8.56
CA ARG A 22 -13.15 14.31 7.88
C ARG A 22 -12.85 14.27 6.38
N LEU A 23 -12.71 15.43 5.73
CA LEU A 23 -12.31 15.47 4.32
C LEU A 23 -10.99 14.74 4.01
N PRO A 24 -9.88 15.02 4.73
CA PRO A 24 -8.61 14.36 4.45
C PRO A 24 -8.63 12.87 4.79
N ASP A 25 -9.43 12.48 5.78
CA ASP A 25 -9.59 11.09 6.21
C ASP A 25 -10.37 10.27 5.18
N LEU A 26 -11.46 10.82 4.66
CA LEU A 26 -12.23 10.25 3.56
C LEU A 26 -11.39 10.17 2.27
N ALA A 27 -10.63 11.21 1.95
CA ALA A 27 -9.74 11.21 0.78
C ALA A 27 -8.63 10.15 0.90
N ARG A 28 -8.03 10.00 2.10
CA ARG A 28 -6.99 8.98 2.36
C ARG A 28 -7.54 7.57 2.29
N SER A 29 -8.68 7.31 2.92
CA SER A 29 -9.31 5.97 2.91
C SER A 29 -9.80 5.59 1.51
N ALA A 30 -10.50 6.50 0.81
CA ALA A 30 -10.92 6.29 -0.58
C ALA A 30 -9.73 6.14 -1.53
N GLY A 31 -8.65 6.91 -1.34
CA GLY A 31 -7.43 6.81 -2.15
C GLY A 31 -6.73 5.46 -2.02
N LYS A 32 -6.74 4.86 -0.82
CA LYS A 32 -6.18 3.52 -0.58
C LYS A 32 -6.95 2.44 -1.36
N SER A 33 -8.28 2.46 -1.32
CA SER A 33 -9.13 1.52 -2.07
C SER A 33 -9.07 1.77 -3.59
N ALA A 34 -9.06 3.04 -4.01
CA ALA A 34 -8.94 3.41 -5.41
C ALA A 34 -7.59 2.97 -6.01
N ARG A 35 -6.51 2.96 -5.24
CA ARG A 35 -5.20 2.47 -5.70
C ARG A 35 -5.24 0.98 -6.03
N ILE A 36 -5.90 0.18 -5.19
CA ILE A 36 -6.05 -1.27 -5.40
C ILE A 36 -6.91 -1.52 -6.64
N LEU A 37 -8.07 -0.86 -6.73
CA LEU A 37 -8.95 -0.99 -7.88
C LEU A 37 -8.27 -0.51 -9.17
N LYS A 38 -7.45 0.55 -9.11
CA LYS A 38 -6.66 1.04 -10.25
C LYS A 38 -5.57 0.05 -10.66
N SER A 39 -4.92 -0.66 -9.73
CA SER A 39 -3.94 -1.70 -10.08
C SER A 39 -4.60 -2.92 -10.72
N GLU A 40 -5.75 -3.36 -10.20
CA GLU A 40 -6.51 -4.47 -10.78
C GLU A 40 -7.09 -4.10 -12.15
N ALA A 41 -7.68 -2.91 -12.28
CA ALA A 41 -8.16 -2.39 -13.56
C ALA A 41 -7.03 -2.23 -14.58
N ARG A 42 -5.81 -1.85 -14.15
CA ARG A 42 -4.63 -1.84 -15.03
C ARG A 42 -4.20 -3.24 -15.43
N ALA A 43 -4.23 -4.22 -14.54
CA ALA A 43 -3.89 -5.60 -14.86
C ALA A 43 -4.85 -6.15 -15.92
N MET A 44 -6.17 -5.94 -15.76
CA MET A 44 -7.16 -6.34 -16.78
C MET A 44 -6.92 -5.65 -18.14
N LYS A 45 -6.57 -4.35 -18.11
CA LYS A 45 -6.29 -3.60 -19.34
C LYS A 45 -4.94 -4.00 -19.98
N ALA A 46 -3.96 -4.35 -19.16
CA ALA A 46 -2.67 -4.86 -19.61
C ALA A 46 -2.82 -6.27 -20.19
N ASP A 47 -3.61 -7.15 -19.58
CA ASP A 47 -3.89 -8.50 -20.10
C ASP A 47 -4.65 -8.44 -21.42
N SER A 48 -5.57 -7.47 -21.56
CA SER A 48 -6.23 -7.16 -22.85
C SER A 48 -5.24 -6.68 -23.93
N ALA A 49 -4.09 -6.11 -23.56
CA ALA A 49 -3.03 -5.68 -24.48
C ALA A 49 -1.92 -6.74 -24.65
N SER A 50 -1.69 -7.57 -23.63
CA SER A 50 -0.70 -8.66 -23.56
C SER A 50 -1.22 -9.98 -24.13
N ALA A 51 -2.51 -10.10 -24.43
CA ALA A 51 -3.05 -11.11 -25.34
C ALA A 51 -2.41 -11.07 -26.76
N SER A 52 -1.44 -10.17 -27.00
CA SER A 52 -0.61 -10.08 -28.21
C SER A 52 0.90 -10.40 -28.01
N GLY A 53 1.36 -11.01 -26.90
CA GLY A 53 2.76 -11.46 -26.82
C GLY A 53 3.21 -12.25 -25.57
N PRO A 54 4.28 -13.07 -25.65
CA PRO A 54 4.49 -14.24 -24.77
C PRO A 54 5.19 -14.01 -23.42
N ASP A 55 5.40 -12.76 -22.97
CA ASP A 55 6.23 -12.51 -21.78
C ASP A 55 5.65 -11.37 -20.92
N ALA A 56 4.87 -11.71 -19.89
CA ALA A 56 4.47 -10.75 -18.87
C ALA A 56 4.31 -11.41 -17.48
N VAL A 57 5.31 -11.24 -16.62
CA VAL A 57 5.21 -11.51 -15.18
C VAL A 57 5.25 -10.18 -14.42
N PRO A 58 4.11 -9.57 -14.05
CA PRO A 58 4.10 -8.40 -13.17
C PRO A 58 3.76 -8.82 -11.73
N GLY A 59 4.77 -9.29 -10.99
CA GLY A 59 4.56 -9.88 -9.66
C GLY A 59 5.68 -9.61 -8.65
N ALA A 60 6.08 -8.36 -8.46
CA ALA A 60 6.93 -7.98 -7.33
C ALA A 60 6.67 -6.52 -6.91
N GLN A 61 5.60 -6.27 -6.15
CA GLN A 61 5.43 -5.00 -5.43
C GLN A 61 5.48 -5.26 -3.93
N TYR A 62 6.70 -5.26 -3.38
CA TYR A 62 6.93 -5.16 -1.94
C TYR A 62 6.55 -3.74 -1.49
N SER A 63 5.39 -3.60 -0.87
CA SER A 63 4.94 -2.33 -0.30
C SER A 63 5.56 -2.14 1.08
N VAL A 64 6.72 -1.49 1.16
CA VAL A 64 7.24 -0.95 2.43
C VAL A 64 6.21 0.05 2.96
N ARG A 65 5.67 -0.19 4.16
CA ARG A 65 4.86 0.78 4.89
C ARG A 65 5.76 1.92 5.38
N PRO A 66 5.57 3.17 4.94
CA PRO A 66 6.24 4.30 5.56
C PRO A 66 5.61 4.52 6.95
N GLY A 67 6.35 4.18 8.02
CA GLY A 67 5.94 4.53 9.38
C GLY A 67 6.21 3.50 10.49
N GLU A 68 6.76 2.31 10.20
CA GLU A 68 7.24 1.43 11.27
C GLU A 68 8.70 1.76 11.59
N PRO A 69 9.02 2.34 12.77
CA PRO A 69 10.37 2.27 13.29
C PRO A 69 10.69 0.78 13.48
N MET A 70 11.63 0.29 12.69
CA MET A 70 12.24 -1.02 12.83
C MET A 70 12.67 -1.21 14.28
N ARG A 71 11.87 -1.92 15.07
CA ARG A 71 12.26 -2.42 16.39
C ARG A 71 12.68 -3.87 16.21
N ASP A 72 13.99 -4.06 16.31
CA ASP A 72 14.70 -5.32 16.55
C ASP A 72 14.28 -6.54 15.72
N ALA A 73 14.81 -6.59 14.50
CA ALA A 73 15.41 -7.85 14.06
C ALA A 73 16.69 -8.04 14.88
N GLY A 74 16.56 -8.62 16.07
CA GLY A 74 17.71 -9.08 16.84
C GLY A 74 18.56 -10.02 15.98
N PRO A 75 19.91 -9.89 16.01
CA PRO A 75 20.77 -10.70 15.19
C PRO A 75 20.56 -12.17 15.53
N THR A 76 20.19 -12.94 14.51
CA THR A 76 20.32 -14.39 14.51
C THR A 76 21.73 -14.73 14.97
N THR A 77 21.85 -15.37 16.14
CA THR A 77 23.05 -16.11 16.52
C THR A 77 22.75 -17.60 16.30
N PRO A 78 23.02 -18.16 15.11
CA PRO A 78 23.34 -19.57 15.00
C PRO A 78 24.76 -19.74 15.54
N ARG A 79 24.90 -20.06 16.82
CA ARG A 79 26.13 -20.67 17.34
C ARG A 79 25.73 -21.76 18.34
N ASP A 80 26.01 -22.99 17.88
CA ASP A 80 26.65 -24.05 18.64
C ASP A 80 25.77 -25.24 19.13
N PRO A 81 25.78 -26.38 18.42
CA PRO A 81 25.50 -27.69 19.00
C PRO A 81 26.79 -28.50 19.29
N GLU A 82 27.95 -27.87 19.46
CA GLU A 82 29.22 -28.54 19.78
C GLU A 82 29.41 -28.68 21.30
N GLY A 83 28.46 -29.38 21.93
CA GLY A 83 28.49 -29.74 23.35
C GLY A 83 28.82 -31.22 23.56
N ARG A 84 30.04 -31.64 23.17
CA ARG A 84 30.85 -32.75 23.72
C ARG A 84 30.17 -34.11 23.99
N PRO A 85 30.61 -35.23 23.39
CA PRO A 85 30.27 -36.56 23.89
C PRO A 85 31.09 -36.90 25.16
N PRO A 86 30.48 -37.24 26.30
CA PRO A 86 31.17 -38.02 27.33
C PRO A 86 31.17 -39.50 26.91
N THR A 87 32.33 -39.93 26.45
CA THR A 87 32.76 -41.33 26.36
C THR A 87 32.66 -42.03 27.73
N ALA A 88 31.93 -43.16 27.78
CA ALA A 88 32.17 -44.48 28.42
C ALA A 88 32.83 -44.56 29.84
N PRO A 89 32.78 -45.71 30.57
CA PRO A 89 32.20 -47.03 30.30
C PRO A 89 30.95 -47.41 31.11
#